data_AF-A0A0D4CI44-F1
#
_entry.id   AF-A0A0D4CI44-F1
#
_cell.length_a   1.000
_cell.length_b   1.000
_cell.length_c   1.000
_cell.angle_alpha   90.00
_cell.angle_beta   90.00
_cell.angle_gamma   90.00
#
_symmetry.space_group_name_H-M   'P 1'
#
loop_
_entity.id
_entity.type
_entity.pdbx_description
1 polymer ?
#
loop_
_entity_poly.entity_id
_entity_poly.type
_entity_poly.pdbx_seq_one_letter_code
_entity_poly.pdbx_strand_id
1 'polypeptide(L)'
;MTAQATLDWQHEIHHAIIAALPNRDYELIAFNQAKSTESIYANVLHGQRLFYLRFSWHENERSRRFADASFDLRRYGSHRELVASLRKNFQQPQFGSIKLGYWHFVWLAMLEKLGQTGNEPLRFNDDGVLINHQLLSNPAALHRLRALINFGLAITVHEDAYLAISKDGLNLLNHYWDVADFSDSRQWDDNPRIMTIDELTWQLNNIKPPVRHAKRH
;
A
#
# COMPACT_ATOMS: atom_id res chain seq x y z
N MET A 1 22.09 -22.70 1.54
CA MET A 1 22.16 -21.62 0.52
C MET A 1 23.14 -20.58 1.04
N THR A 2 24.21 -20.29 0.31
CA THR A 2 25.23 -19.30 0.69
C THR A 2 24.73 -17.88 0.39
N ALA A 3 25.21 -16.87 1.13
CA ALA A 3 24.79 -15.47 0.99
C ALA A 3 24.90 -14.92 -0.45
N GLN A 4 25.79 -15.48 -1.28
CA GLN A 4 25.94 -15.15 -2.69
C GLN A 4 24.69 -15.54 -3.52
N ALA A 5 24.15 -16.75 -3.31
CA ALA A 5 22.96 -17.21 -4.02
C ALA A 5 21.70 -16.41 -3.62
N THR A 6 21.69 -15.82 -2.42
CA THR A 6 20.58 -14.98 -1.92
C THR A 6 20.56 -13.58 -2.56
N LEU A 7 21.71 -13.06 -2.98
CA LEU A 7 21.82 -11.75 -3.66
C LEU A 7 21.37 -11.82 -5.13
N ASP A 8 21.62 -12.94 -5.80
CA ASP A 8 21.35 -13.10 -7.23
C ASP A 8 19.85 -13.05 -7.56
N TRP A 9 19.01 -13.75 -6.79
CA TRP A 9 17.58 -13.83 -7.10
C TRP A 9 16.82 -12.52 -6.82
N GLN A 10 17.29 -11.69 -5.86
CA GLN A 10 16.67 -10.38 -5.61
C GLN A 10 16.86 -9.44 -6.79
N HIS A 11 18.08 -9.43 -7.32
CA HIS A 11 18.45 -8.67 -8.50
C HIS A 11 17.64 -9.14 -9.71
N GLU A 12 17.51 -10.46 -9.89
CA GLU A 12 16.69 -11.05 -10.96
C GLU A 12 15.21 -10.66 -10.87
N ILE A 13 14.60 -10.67 -9.68
CA ILE A 13 13.22 -10.24 -9.50
C ILE A 13 13.07 -8.76 -9.79
N HIS A 14 13.99 -7.93 -9.29
CA HIS A 14 13.98 -6.50 -9.57
C HIS A 14 14.02 -6.25 -11.09
N HIS A 15 14.93 -6.91 -11.80
CA HIS A 15 14.99 -6.88 -13.26
C HIS A 15 13.72 -7.37 -13.93
N ALA A 16 13.09 -8.44 -13.40
CA ALA A 16 11.84 -8.97 -13.95
C ALA A 16 10.69 -7.96 -13.82
N ILE A 17 10.58 -7.27 -12.68
CA ILE A 17 9.58 -6.22 -12.47
C ILE A 17 9.80 -5.09 -13.48
N ILE A 18 11.03 -4.56 -13.57
CA ILE A 18 11.35 -3.46 -14.49
C ILE A 18 11.08 -3.85 -15.95
N ALA A 19 11.47 -5.06 -16.36
CA ALA A 19 11.21 -5.57 -17.71
C ALA A 19 9.71 -5.82 -18.00
N ALA A 20 8.91 -6.02 -16.95
CA ALA A 20 7.48 -6.26 -17.04
C ALA A 20 6.65 -4.97 -17.05
N LEU A 21 7.21 -3.81 -16.70
CA LEU A 21 6.47 -2.55 -16.70
C LEU A 21 5.93 -2.23 -18.11
N PRO A 22 4.63 -1.91 -18.26
CA PRO A 22 4.05 -1.65 -19.58
C PRO A 22 4.63 -0.44 -20.30
N ASN A 23 4.97 0.62 -19.56
CA ASN A 23 5.54 1.87 -20.05
C ASN A 23 6.31 2.58 -18.92
N ARG A 24 6.76 3.81 -19.18
CA ARG A 24 7.55 4.63 -18.23
C ARG A 24 6.72 5.30 -17.13
N ASP A 25 5.40 5.26 -17.23
CA ASP A 25 4.49 5.90 -16.26
C ASP A 25 4.25 5.00 -15.03
N TYR A 26 4.72 3.75 -15.09
CA TYR A 26 4.75 2.85 -13.94
C TYR A 26 6.05 3.07 -13.15
N GLU A 27 5.92 3.25 -11.84
CA GLU A 27 7.05 3.52 -10.96
C GLU A 27 7.15 2.50 -9.84
N LEU A 28 8.34 1.91 -9.67
CA LEU A 28 8.64 1.03 -8.54
C LEU A 28 8.98 1.89 -7.31
N ILE A 29 8.01 2.12 -6.43
CA ILE A 29 8.17 3.01 -5.26
C ILE A 29 8.71 2.30 -4.01
N ALA A 30 8.65 0.96 -3.99
CA ALA A 30 9.24 0.15 -2.94
C ALA A 30 9.63 -1.25 -3.41
N PHE A 31 10.74 -1.76 -2.85
CA PHE A 31 11.24 -3.11 -3.06
C PHE A 31 11.94 -3.60 -1.78
N ASN A 32 11.29 -4.48 -1.03
CA ASN A 32 11.69 -4.88 0.31
C ASN A 32 11.72 -6.40 0.47
N GLN A 33 12.75 -6.90 1.14
CA GLN A 33 12.83 -8.30 1.54
C GLN A 33 12.34 -8.45 3.00
N ALA A 34 11.36 -9.33 3.23
CA ALA A 34 11.05 -9.74 4.59
C ALA A 34 12.08 -10.77 5.07
N LYS A 35 12.87 -10.38 6.08
CA LYS A 35 13.89 -11.23 6.70
C LYS A 35 13.32 -12.52 7.32
N SER A 36 12.04 -12.52 7.71
CA SER A 36 11.41 -13.65 8.41
C SER A 36 10.66 -14.63 7.51
N THR A 37 10.36 -14.29 6.26
CA THR A 37 9.47 -15.12 5.40
C THR A 37 10.07 -15.48 4.04
N GLU A 38 11.37 -15.22 3.81
CA GLU A 38 12.04 -15.45 2.51
C GLU A 38 11.20 -14.92 1.32
N SER A 39 10.57 -13.77 1.51
CA SER A 39 9.69 -13.16 0.52
C SER A 39 10.18 -11.77 0.16
N ILE A 40 10.07 -11.41 -1.11
CA ILE A 40 10.21 -10.03 -1.57
C ILE A 40 8.82 -9.45 -1.77
N TYR A 41 8.68 -8.18 -1.40
CA TYR A 41 7.51 -7.36 -1.59
C TYR A 41 7.91 -6.15 -2.42
N ALA A 42 7.10 -5.81 -3.41
CA ALA A 42 7.30 -4.65 -4.24
C ALA A 42 5.99 -3.90 -4.43
N ASN A 43 6.06 -2.57 -4.39
CA ASN A 43 4.94 -1.68 -4.67
C ASN A 43 5.22 -0.93 -5.97
N VAL A 44 4.32 -1.05 -6.94
CA VAL A 44 4.40 -0.34 -8.22
C VAL A 44 3.21 0.61 -8.33
N LEU A 45 3.48 1.89 -8.58
CA LEU A 45 2.51 2.94 -8.74
C LEU A 45 2.25 3.22 -10.23
N HIS A 46 1.00 3.43 -10.61
CA HIS A 46 0.62 3.97 -11.91
C HIS A 46 -0.72 4.71 -11.80
N GLY A 47 -0.69 6.03 -12.02
CA GLY A 47 -1.81 6.92 -11.75
C GLY A 47 -2.37 6.72 -10.33
N GLN A 48 -3.69 6.55 -10.20
CA GLN A 48 -4.33 6.27 -8.90
C GLN A 48 -4.29 4.80 -8.45
N ARG A 49 -3.43 3.95 -9.02
CA ARG A 49 -3.38 2.53 -8.66
C ARG A 49 -2.02 2.14 -8.11
N LEU A 50 -2.08 1.45 -6.97
CA LEU A 50 -0.91 0.85 -6.34
C LEU A 50 -1.01 -0.67 -6.43
N PHE A 51 -0.09 -1.28 -7.15
CA PHE A 51 0.06 -2.72 -7.28
C PHE A 51 0.99 -3.23 -6.18
N TYR A 52 0.58 -4.32 -5.53
CA TYR A 52 1.39 -5.00 -4.53
C TYR A 52 1.80 -6.35 -5.08
N LEU A 53 3.10 -6.55 -5.23
CA LEU A 53 3.68 -7.77 -5.75
C LEU A 53 4.41 -8.48 -4.63
N ARG A 54 4.10 -9.76 -4.43
CA ARG A 54 4.83 -10.62 -3.51
C ARG A 54 5.52 -11.72 -4.30
N PHE A 55 6.77 -12.00 -3.96
CA PHE A 55 7.57 -13.06 -4.57
C PHE A 55 8.09 -13.99 -3.47
N SER A 56 7.93 -15.30 -3.64
CA SER A 56 8.36 -16.28 -2.63
C SER A 56 8.57 -17.68 -3.20
N TRP A 57 9.35 -18.51 -2.50
CA TRP A 57 9.59 -19.93 -2.84
C TRP A 57 8.64 -20.88 -2.11
N HIS A 58 7.62 -20.35 -1.43
CA HIS A 58 6.66 -21.10 -0.66
C HIS A 58 5.26 -20.62 -1.01
N GLU A 59 4.31 -21.56 -1.10
CA GLU A 59 2.89 -21.21 -1.18
C GLU A 59 2.48 -20.57 0.14
N ASN A 60 1.71 -19.49 0.07
CA ASN A 60 1.25 -18.79 1.25
C ASN A 60 -0.27 -18.92 1.32
N GLU A 61 -0.77 -19.69 2.28
CA GLU A 61 -2.20 -19.88 2.55
C GLU A 61 -2.87 -18.59 3.09
N ARG A 62 -2.07 -17.65 3.62
CA ARG A 62 -2.54 -16.61 4.54
C ARG A 62 -3.32 -15.43 3.95
N SER A 63 -3.40 -15.25 2.64
CA SER A 63 -4.37 -14.28 2.11
C SER A 63 -4.82 -14.59 0.69
N ARG A 64 -6.00 -15.22 0.56
CA ARG A 64 -6.73 -15.31 -0.72
C ARG A 64 -6.92 -13.94 -1.40
N ARG A 65 -6.91 -12.85 -0.63
CA ARG A 65 -7.14 -11.47 -1.10
C ARG A 65 -6.02 -10.91 -1.98
N PHE A 66 -4.82 -11.46 -1.91
CA PHE A 66 -3.66 -11.06 -2.73
C PHE A 66 -3.02 -12.25 -3.46
N ALA A 67 -3.72 -13.39 -3.53
CA ALA A 67 -3.21 -14.58 -4.20
C ALA A 67 -2.83 -14.29 -5.66
N ASP A 68 -3.62 -13.46 -6.34
CA ASP A 68 -3.40 -13.06 -7.74
C ASP A 68 -2.21 -12.10 -7.96
N ALA A 69 -1.62 -11.62 -6.86
CA ALA A 69 -0.45 -10.73 -6.82
C ALA A 69 0.77 -11.40 -6.17
N SER A 70 0.66 -12.69 -5.85
CA SER A 70 1.73 -13.49 -5.25
C SER A 70 2.30 -14.45 -6.27
N PHE A 71 3.60 -14.37 -6.49
CA PHE A 71 4.35 -15.13 -7.48
C PHE A 71 5.16 -16.21 -6.74
N ASP A 72 4.70 -17.46 -6.82
CA ASP A 72 5.50 -18.62 -6.39
C ASP A 72 6.59 -18.87 -7.43
N LEU A 73 7.83 -18.60 -7.04
CA LEU A 73 8.95 -18.58 -7.96
C LEU A 73 9.39 -19.96 -8.43
N ARG A 74 8.92 -21.03 -7.78
CA ARG A 74 9.11 -22.41 -8.25
C ARG A 74 8.26 -22.75 -9.46
N ARG A 75 7.21 -21.97 -9.75
CA ARG A 75 6.29 -22.20 -10.87
C ARG A 75 6.79 -21.65 -12.20
N TYR A 76 7.90 -20.93 -12.20
CA TYR A 76 8.48 -20.32 -13.40
C TYR A 76 9.77 -21.04 -13.74
N GLY A 77 9.81 -21.67 -14.92
CA GLY A 77 11.00 -22.35 -15.43
C GLY A 77 12.03 -21.39 -16.03
N SER A 78 11.66 -20.13 -16.25
CA SER A 78 12.57 -19.10 -16.74
C SER A 78 12.18 -17.68 -16.33
N HIS A 79 13.15 -16.76 -16.38
CA HIS A 79 12.93 -15.32 -16.18
C HIS A 79 11.87 -14.75 -17.14
N ARG A 80 11.84 -15.21 -18.40
CA ARG A 80 10.88 -14.73 -19.41
C ARG A 80 9.43 -15.06 -19.06
N GLU A 81 9.19 -16.23 -18.46
CA GLU A 81 7.86 -16.64 -18.01
C GLU A 81 7.36 -15.76 -16.85
N LEU A 82 8.24 -15.46 -15.88
CA LEU A 82 7.91 -14.54 -14.79
C LEU A 82 7.54 -13.15 -15.31
N VAL A 83 8.33 -12.59 -16.23
CA VAL A 83 8.07 -11.29 -16.86
C VAL A 83 6.71 -11.28 -17.58
N ALA A 84 6.38 -12.34 -18.32
CA ALA A 84 5.11 -12.45 -19.01
C ALA A 84 3.91 -12.47 -18.05
N SER A 85 4.02 -13.19 -16.93
CA SER A 85 2.98 -13.23 -15.89
C SER A 85 2.83 -11.89 -15.18
N LEU A 86 3.92 -11.19 -14.88
CA LEU A 86 3.89 -9.85 -14.30
C LEU A 86 3.20 -8.84 -15.24
N ARG A 87 3.52 -8.87 -16.54
CA ARG A 87 2.83 -8.04 -17.54
C ARG A 87 1.33 -8.27 -17.55
N LYS A 88 0.91 -9.53 -17.49
CA LYS A 88 -0.51 -9.90 -17.42
C LYS A 88 -1.17 -9.37 -16.15
N ASN A 89 -0.48 -9.40 -15.00
CA ASN A 89 -0.98 -8.82 -13.76
C ASN A 89 -1.21 -7.30 -13.88
N PHE A 90 -0.25 -6.55 -14.44
CA PHE A 90 -0.41 -5.11 -14.66
C PHE A 90 -1.57 -4.75 -15.61
N GLN A 91 -1.90 -5.64 -16.56
CA GLN A 91 -3.04 -5.50 -17.46
C GLN A 91 -4.39 -5.85 -16.81
N GLN A 92 -4.38 -6.48 -15.63
CA GLN A 92 -5.59 -6.90 -14.91
C GLN A 92 -5.66 -6.24 -13.53
N PRO A 93 -5.75 -4.91 -13.49
CA PRO A 93 -5.47 -4.15 -12.28
C PRO A 93 -6.50 -4.39 -11.18
N GLN A 94 -7.66 -4.98 -11.46
CA GLN A 94 -8.63 -5.39 -10.43
C GLN A 94 -8.06 -6.43 -9.43
N PHE A 95 -6.97 -7.11 -9.78
CA PHE A 95 -6.32 -8.12 -8.94
C PHE A 95 -4.98 -7.60 -8.41
N GLY A 96 -4.75 -7.72 -7.10
CA GLY A 96 -3.44 -7.37 -6.52
C GLY A 96 -3.09 -5.88 -6.50
N SER A 97 -4.06 -4.99 -6.74
CA SER A 97 -3.87 -3.54 -6.60
C SER A 97 -5.00 -2.90 -5.81
N ILE A 98 -4.74 -1.70 -5.28
CA ILE A 98 -5.78 -0.82 -4.73
C ILE A 98 -5.88 0.46 -5.54
N LYS A 99 -7.10 0.98 -5.68
CA LYS A 99 -7.30 2.35 -6.13
C LYS A 99 -7.07 3.30 -4.95
N LEU A 100 -6.05 4.13 -5.05
CA LEU A 100 -5.75 5.20 -4.12
C LEU A 100 -6.79 6.31 -4.25
N GLY A 101 -7.55 6.53 -3.18
CA GLY A 101 -8.33 7.75 -2.96
C GLY A 101 -7.64 8.71 -2.00
N TYR A 102 -8.08 9.97 -2.01
CA TYR A 102 -7.58 11.07 -1.18
C TYR A 102 -7.35 10.70 0.29
N TRP A 103 -8.32 10.01 0.91
CA TRP A 103 -8.24 9.63 2.33
C TRP A 103 -7.16 8.59 2.67
N HIS A 104 -6.55 7.92 1.69
CA HIS A 104 -5.31 7.17 1.96
C HIS A 104 -4.16 8.13 2.29
N PHE A 105 -4.07 9.24 1.55
CA PHE A 105 -3.06 10.28 1.79
C PHE A 105 -3.34 11.07 3.07
N VAL A 106 -4.61 11.29 3.43
CA VAL A 106 -4.99 11.85 4.75
C VAL A 106 -4.45 10.97 5.88
N TRP A 107 -4.60 9.65 5.78
CA TRP A 107 -4.02 8.72 6.77
C TRP A 107 -2.50 8.75 6.80
N LEU A 108 -1.84 8.75 5.63
CA LEU A 108 -0.37 8.80 5.58
C LEU A 108 0.17 10.11 6.18
N ALA A 109 -0.43 11.26 5.84
CA ALA A 109 -0.07 12.56 6.42
C ALA A 109 -0.32 12.60 7.94
N MET A 110 -1.42 12.00 8.42
CA MET A 110 -1.70 11.85 9.84
C MET A 110 -0.59 11.07 10.56
N LEU A 111 -0.24 9.89 10.04
CA LEU A 111 0.80 9.04 10.64
C LEU A 111 2.19 9.69 10.60
N GLU A 112 2.52 10.41 9.52
CA GLU A 112 3.75 11.19 9.40
C GLU A 112 3.83 12.27 10.50
N LYS A 113 2.78 13.07 10.68
CA LYS A 113 2.76 14.15 11.67
C LYS A 113 2.78 13.65 13.11
N LEU A 114 1.97 12.62 13.40
CA LEU A 114 1.93 12.05 14.75
C LEU A 114 3.30 11.48 15.15
N GLY A 115 3.99 10.79 14.24
CA GLY A 115 5.35 10.32 14.46
C GLY A 115 6.39 11.44 14.64
N GLN A 116 6.24 12.58 13.98
CA GLN A 116 7.10 13.76 14.21
C GLN A 116 6.89 14.40 15.60
N THR A 117 5.71 14.21 16.21
CA THR A 117 5.37 14.75 17.53
C THR A 117 5.57 13.75 18.68
N GLY A 118 5.91 12.50 18.40
CA GLY A 118 5.96 11.42 19.40
C GLY A 118 4.60 11.08 20.00
N ASN A 119 3.52 11.34 19.26
CA ASN A 119 2.14 11.04 19.65
C ASN A 119 1.59 9.90 18.78
N GLU A 120 2.32 8.80 18.68
CA GLU A 120 1.93 7.68 17.82
C GLU A 120 0.54 7.15 18.21
N PRO A 121 -0.37 7.00 17.22
CA PRO A 121 -1.73 6.60 17.52
C PRO A 121 -1.79 5.11 17.89
N LEU A 122 -2.63 4.79 18.88
CA LEU A 122 -2.84 3.42 19.35
C LEU A 122 -3.94 2.74 18.55
N ARG A 123 -3.68 1.56 18.01
CA ARG A 123 -4.70 0.79 17.29
C ARG A 123 -5.41 -0.19 18.20
N PHE A 124 -6.74 -0.08 18.24
CA PHE A 124 -7.61 -1.09 18.83
C PHE A 124 -8.16 -2.00 17.73
N ASN A 125 -7.36 -2.99 17.30
CA ASN A 125 -7.75 -4.03 16.34
C ASN A 125 -8.61 -3.52 15.15
N ASP A 126 -9.88 -3.93 15.09
CA ASP A 126 -10.89 -3.52 14.10
C ASP A 126 -11.85 -2.44 14.62
N ASP A 127 -11.76 -2.06 15.89
CA ASP A 127 -12.73 -1.22 16.60
C ASP A 127 -12.41 0.28 16.50
N GLY A 128 -11.15 0.65 16.33
CA GLY A 128 -10.76 2.04 16.11
C GLY A 128 -9.29 2.33 16.30
N VAL A 129 -8.97 3.62 16.21
CA VAL A 129 -7.63 4.17 16.43
C VAL A 129 -7.74 5.32 17.43
N LEU A 130 -6.98 5.26 18.51
CA LEU A 130 -6.86 6.37 19.45
C LEU A 130 -5.88 7.40 18.90
N ILE A 131 -6.34 8.63 18.71
CA ILE A 131 -5.54 9.78 18.30
C ILE A 131 -5.76 10.86 19.36
N ASN A 132 -4.72 11.31 20.05
CA ASN A 132 -4.81 12.35 21.09
C ASN A 132 -5.96 12.12 22.09
N HIS A 133 -6.07 10.89 22.63
CA HIS A 133 -7.14 10.46 23.55
C HIS A 133 -8.57 10.45 22.97
N GLN A 134 -8.74 10.68 21.67
CA GLN A 134 -10.03 10.57 20.98
C GLN A 134 -10.06 9.29 20.13
N LEU A 135 -11.15 8.53 20.26
CA LEU A 135 -11.33 7.31 19.47
C LEU A 135 -11.88 7.65 18.09
N LEU A 136 -11.12 7.35 17.05
CA LEU A 136 -11.57 7.36 15.67
C LEU A 136 -12.14 5.98 15.30
N SER A 137 -13.45 5.94 15.05
CA SER A 137 -14.18 4.70 14.73
C SER A 137 -14.90 4.73 13.38
N ASN A 138 -14.67 5.75 12.54
CA ASN A 138 -15.31 5.84 11.22
C ASN A 138 -14.94 4.62 10.34
N PRO A 139 -15.91 3.76 9.94
CA PRO A 139 -15.61 2.52 9.22
C PRO A 139 -14.93 2.73 7.86
N ALA A 140 -15.25 3.82 7.15
CA ALA A 140 -14.65 4.14 5.87
C ALA A 140 -13.18 4.53 6.06
N ALA A 141 -12.86 5.32 7.10
CA ALA A 141 -11.49 5.65 7.45
C ALA A 141 -10.69 4.40 7.83
N LEU A 142 -11.22 3.57 8.73
CA LEU A 142 -10.56 2.34 9.17
C LEU A 142 -10.36 1.34 8.02
N HIS A 143 -11.28 1.29 7.06
CA HIS A 143 -11.11 0.48 5.85
C HIS A 143 -9.93 0.94 4.99
N ARG A 144 -9.71 2.26 4.85
CA ARG A 144 -8.55 2.82 4.12
C ARG A 144 -7.24 2.56 4.86
N LEU A 145 -7.23 2.73 6.19
CA LEU A 145 -6.08 2.39 7.02
C LEU A 145 -5.71 0.91 6.89
N ARG A 146 -6.69 0.01 6.96
CA ARG A 146 -6.45 -1.42 6.76
C ARG A 146 -5.84 -1.72 5.39
N ALA A 147 -6.24 -1.00 4.34
CA ALA A 147 -5.61 -1.12 3.03
C ALA A 147 -4.14 -0.68 3.07
N LEU A 148 -3.82 0.45 3.72
CA LEU A 148 -2.43 0.89 3.89
C LEU A 148 -1.57 -0.11 4.65
N ILE A 149 -2.10 -0.69 5.74
CA ILE A 149 -1.40 -1.70 6.53
C ILE A 149 -1.15 -2.96 5.70
N ASN A 150 -2.16 -3.43 4.97
CA ASN A 150 -2.03 -4.62 4.12
C ASN A 150 -0.99 -4.46 3.00
N PHE A 151 -0.77 -3.24 2.53
CA PHE A 151 0.22 -2.90 1.50
C PHE A 151 1.59 -2.53 2.08
N GLY A 152 1.77 -2.65 3.41
CA GLY A 152 3.01 -2.32 4.10
C GLY A 152 3.33 -0.82 4.15
N LEU A 153 2.36 0.04 3.87
CA LEU A 153 2.52 1.51 3.85
C LEU A 153 2.37 2.11 5.25
N ALA A 154 1.62 1.43 6.11
CA ALA A 154 1.55 1.70 7.54
C ALA A 154 1.91 0.42 8.28
N ILE A 155 2.56 0.55 9.42
CA ILE A 155 3.01 -0.59 10.24
C ILE A 155 2.49 -0.45 11.65
N THR A 156 2.28 -1.60 12.30
CA THR A 156 2.01 -1.67 13.73
C THR A 156 3.30 -2.06 14.43
N VAL A 157 3.78 -1.22 15.36
CA VAL A 157 4.98 -1.46 16.17
C VAL A 157 4.58 -2.27 17.40
N HIS A 158 5.37 -3.30 17.75
CA HIS A 158 5.03 -4.29 18.77
C HIS A 158 5.09 -3.75 20.22
N GLU A 159 4.44 -4.49 21.12
CA GLU A 159 4.08 -4.24 22.54
C GLU A 159 2.77 -3.47 22.75
N ASP A 160 2.60 -2.30 22.13
CA ASP A 160 1.47 -1.41 22.43
C ASP A 160 0.51 -1.16 21.26
N ALA A 161 0.73 -1.82 20.13
CA ALA A 161 -0.06 -1.64 18.89
C ALA A 161 -0.06 -0.20 18.34
N TYR A 162 1.03 0.55 18.55
CA TYR A 162 1.25 1.85 17.92
C TYR A 162 1.27 1.74 16.41
N LEU A 163 0.65 2.69 15.73
CA LEU A 163 0.70 2.82 14.29
C LEU A 163 1.76 3.83 13.88
N ALA A 164 2.59 3.44 12.91
CA ALA A 164 3.57 4.32 12.30
C ALA A 164 3.45 4.28 10.77
N ILE A 165 3.85 5.37 10.13
CA ILE A 165 4.07 5.37 8.68
C ILE A 165 5.34 4.56 8.38
N SER A 166 5.29 3.71 7.36
CA SER A 166 6.49 3.01 6.89
C SER A 166 7.31 3.89 5.94
N LYS A 167 8.55 3.48 5.64
CA LYS A 167 9.34 4.14 4.59
C LYS A 167 8.60 4.12 3.23
N ASP A 168 7.93 3.02 2.91
CA ASP A 168 7.16 2.87 1.68
C ASP A 168 5.93 3.78 1.67
N GLY A 169 5.26 3.92 2.83
CA GLY A 169 4.15 4.86 3.01
C GLY A 169 4.60 6.30 2.84
N LEU A 170 5.77 6.65 3.37
CA LEU A 170 6.37 7.97 3.21
C LEU A 170 6.73 8.24 1.73
N ASN A 171 7.32 7.26 1.04
CA ASN A 171 7.60 7.33 -0.39
C ASN A 171 6.30 7.55 -1.18
N LEU A 172 5.24 6.79 -0.90
CA LEU A 172 3.95 7.00 -1.57
C LEU A 172 3.39 8.39 -1.29
N LEU A 173 3.49 8.88 -0.05
CA LEU A 173 3.03 10.21 0.32
C LEU A 173 3.78 11.33 -0.42
N ASN A 174 5.06 11.12 -0.77
CA ASN A 174 5.83 12.04 -1.62
C ASN A 174 5.27 12.13 -3.06
N HIS A 175 4.60 11.08 -3.55
CA HIS A 175 3.97 11.05 -4.89
C HIS A 175 2.53 11.58 -4.87
N TYR A 176 2.14 12.34 -3.84
CA TYR A 176 0.76 12.85 -3.72
C TYR A 176 0.29 13.57 -4.99
N TRP A 177 1.09 14.49 -5.52
CA TRP A 177 0.71 15.27 -6.70
C TRP A 177 0.65 14.42 -7.97
N ASP A 178 1.60 13.51 -8.15
CA ASP A 178 1.59 12.58 -9.28
C ASP A 178 0.33 11.70 -9.29
N VAL A 179 -0.20 11.36 -8.11
CA VAL A 179 -1.45 10.61 -7.97
C VAL A 179 -2.69 11.52 -8.11
N ALA A 180 -2.61 12.74 -7.61
CA ALA A 180 -3.68 13.74 -7.66
C ALA A 180 -4.05 14.11 -9.11
N ASP A 181 -3.05 14.22 -9.99
CA ASP A 181 -3.22 14.58 -11.41
C ASP A 181 -4.15 13.63 -12.19
N PHE A 182 -4.38 12.42 -11.67
CA PHE A 182 -5.27 11.43 -12.26
C PHE A 182 -6.70 11.49 -11.69
N SER A 183 -7.06 12.55 -10.97
CA SER A 183 -8.38 12.76 -10.39
C SER A 183 -8.99 14.10 -10.76
N ASP A 184 -10.25 14.09 -11.22
CA ASP A 184 -11.01 15.33 -11.47
C ASP A 184 -11.68 15.92 -10.21
N SER A 185 -11.35 15.41 -9.02
CA SER A 185 -12.04 15.78 -7.79
C SER A 185 -11.29 16.89 -7.08
N ARG A 186 -11.96 18.05 -6.89
CA ARG A 186 -11.43 19.21 -6.15
C ARG A 186 -10.83 18.91 -4.79
N GLN A 187 -11.25 17.82 -4.16
CA GLN A 187 -10.64 17.40 -2.89
C GLN A 187 -9.12 17.16 -2.98
N TRP A 188 -8.60 16.82 -4.17
CA TRP A 188 -7.17 16.65 -4.40
C TRP A 188 -6.40 17.96 -4.57
N ASP A 189 -7.08 19.10 -4.57
CA ASP A 189 -6.42 20.41 -4.56
C ASP A 189 -5.81 20.70 -3.17
N ASP A 190 -6.36 20.09 -2.12
CA ASP A 190 -5.95 20.30 -0.73
C ASP A 190 -4.93 19.24 -0.29
N ASN A 191 -3.63 19.54 -0.36
CA ASN A 191 -2.60 18.59 0.08
C ASN A 191 -2.73 18.25 1.58
N PRO A 192 -2.97 16.99 1.97
CA PRO A 192 -3.18 16.64 3.38
C PRO A 192 -1.93 16.88 4.26
N ARG A 193 -0.72 16.96 3.68
CA ARG A 193 0.50 17.26 4.45
C ARG A 193 0.53 18.68 5.01
N ILE A 194 -0.18 19.64 4.41
CA ILE A 194 -0.22 21.01 4.95
C ILE A 194 -1.28 21.20 6.05
N MET A 195 -2.19 20.23 6.21
CA MET A 195 -3.22 20.25 7.25
C MET A 195 -2.64 20.00 8.64
N THR A 196 -3.32 20.49 9.67
CA THR A 196 -3.07 20.19 11.07
C THR A 196 -3.61 18.80 11.46
N ILE A 197 -3.19 18.27 12.61
CA ILE A 197 -3.71 17.00 13.13
C ILE A 197 -5.24 17.06 13.34
N ASP A 198 -5.77 18.20 13.80
CA ASP A 198 -7.21 18.37 14.03
C ASP A 198 -8.00 18.37 12.72
N GLU A 199 -7.49 19.05 11.68
CA GLU A 199 -8.10 19.04 10.34
C GLU A 199 -8.07 17.63 9.72
N LEU A 200 -6.96 16.90 9.85
CA LEU A 200 -6.85 15.53 9.38
C LEU A 200 -7.81 14.59 10.14
N THR A 201 -7.93 14.77 11.45
CA THR A 201 -8.87 14.01 12.28
C THR A 201 -10.30 14.27 11.85
N TRP A 202 -10.64 15.53 11.58
CA TRP A 202 -11.93 15.92 11.05
C TRP A 202 -12.22 15.27 9.68
N GLN A 203 -11.24 15.28 8.76
CA GLN A 203 -11.38 14.64 7.44
C GLN A 203 -11.68 13.13 7.55
N LEU A 204 -10.99 12.43 8.46
CA LEU A 204 -11.17 10.99 8.67
C LEU A 204 -12.49 10.66 9.39
N ASN A 205 -12.99 11.53 10.27
CA ASN A 205 -14.27 11.33 10.92
C ASN A 205 -15.47 11.60 9.99
N ASN A 206 -15.30 12.48 8.99
CA ASN A 206 -16.39 12.94 8.11
C ASN A 206 -16.39 12.31 6.71
N ILE A 207 -15.70 11.17 6.53
CA ILE A 207 -15.76 10.42 5.27
C ILE A 207 -17.19 9.92 5.05
N LYS A 208 -17.85 10.43 4.00
CA LYS A 208 -19.16 9.93 3.60
C LYS A 208 -19.01 8.51 3.05
N PRO A 209 -19.84 7.54 3.47
CA PRO A 209 -19.86 6.24 2.82
C PRO A 209 -20.22 6.41 1.34
N PRO A 210 -19.67 5.60 0.43
CA PRO A 210 -20.01 5.69 -0.98
C PRO A 210 -21.52 5.50 -1.15
N VAL A 211 -22.17 6.45 -1.82
CA VAL A 211 -23.59 6.36 -2.15
C VAL A 211 -23.77 5.12 -3.02
N ARG A 212 -24.38 4.06 -2.48
CA ARG A 212 -24.81 2.92 -3.29
C ARG A 212 -25.94 3.41 -4.17
N HIS A 213 -25.66 3.77 -5.42
CA HIS A 213 -26.71 3.86 -6.41
C HIS A 213 -27.31 2.46 -6.53
N ALA A 214 -28.53 2.28 -6.01
CA ALA A 214 -29.32 1.10 -6.29
C ALA A 214 -29.37 0.96 -7.81
N LYS A 215 -28.87 -0.16 -8.33
CA LYS A 215 -29.05 -0.51 -9.74
C LYS A 215 -30.56 -0.48 -9.98
N ARG A 216 -31.01 0.47 -10.81
CA ARG A 216 -32.36 0.41 -11.36
C ARG A 216 -32.38 -0.86 -12.22
N HIS A 217 -33.18 -1.82 -11.78
CA HIS A 217 -33.52 -3.02 -12.54
C HIS A 217 -34.32 -2.67 -13.77
#